data_AF-A0A8J2KPD0-F1
#
_entry.id   AF-A0A8J2KPD0-F1
#
_cell.length_a   1.000
_cell.length_b   1.000
_cell.length_c   1.000
_cell.angle_alpha   90.00
_cell.angle_beta   90.00
_cell.angle_gamma   90.00
#
_symmetry.space_group_name_H-M   'P 1'
#
loop_
_entity.id
_entity.type
_entity.pdbx_description
1 polymer ?
#
loop_
_entity_poly.entity_id
_entity_poly.type
_entity_poly.pdbx_seq_one_letter_code
_entity_poly.pdbx_strand_id
1 'polypeptide(L)'
;MFYPVVSASAKASCRFLFGGDQGRLKFAPPEGHSPLVECLQPTQVLSIEPCFFFGDLSKGVLAGPLKVQDDVAFVPQPQDTSS
;
A
#
# COMPACT_ATOMS: atom_id res chain seq x y z
N MET A 1 -4.90 13.61 4.90
CA MET A 1 -4.27 12.27 5.03
C MET A 1 -2.95 12.28 4.26
N PHE A 2 -2.00 11.41 4.58
CA PHE A 2 -0.72 11.29 3.87
C PHE A 2 -0.59 9.89 3.26
N TYR A 3 0.18 9.77 2.17
CA TYR A 3 0.45 8.49 1.51
C TYR A 3 1.85 7.98 1.84
N PRO A 4 2.03 6.66 2.05
CA PRO A 4 3.37 6.07 2.17
C PRO A 4 4.07 6.14 0.81
N VAL A 5 5.17 6.89 0.75
CA VAL A 5 5.93 7.12 -0.49
C VAL A 5 7.39 6.75 -0.32
N VAL A 6 8.00 6.31 -1.41
CA VAL A 6 9.44 6.07 -1.52
C VAL A 6 9.94 6.75 -2.79
N SER A 7 11.11 7.38 -2.71
CA SER A 7 11.79 7.96 -3.86
C SER A 7 13.20 7.40 -3.93
N ALA A 8 13.63 7.09 -5.13
CA ALA A 8 14.94 6.50 -5.40
C ALA A 8 15.53 7.13 -6.66
N SER A 9 16.84 7.38 -6.64
CA SER A 9 17.58 7.79 -7.82
C SER A 9 17.88 6.59 -8.73
N ALA A 10 18.39 6.87 -9.93
CA ALA A 10 18.75 5.83 -10.89
C ALA A 10 19.74 4.81 -10.28
N LYS A 11 19.61 3.54 -10.70
CA LYS A 11 20.46 2.40 -10.28
C LYS A 11 20.33 1.99 -8.80
N ALA A 12 19.38 2.56 -8.05
CA ALA A 12 19.02 2.03 -6.74
C ALA A 12 18.12 0.80 -6.88
N SER A 13 18.28 -0.17 -5.97
CA SER A 13 17.39 -1.31 -5.81
C SER A 13 17.06 -1.46 -4.33
N CYS A 14 15.79 -1.66 -4.01
CA CYS A 14 15.33 -1.83 -2.65
C CYS A 14 14.25 -2.92 -2.57
N ARG A 15 14.00 -3.39 -1.35
CA ARG A 15 12.91 -4.31 -1.04
C ARG A 15 12.13 -3.74 0.13
N PHE A 16 10.81 -3.87 0.06
CA PHE A 16 9.93 -3.47 1.15
C PHE A 16 9.76 -4.63 2.14
N LEU A 17 9.53 -4.28 3.40
CA LEU A 17 9.23 -5.21 4.49
C LEU A 17 7.95 -4.72 5.15
N PHE A 18 6.81 -5.24 4.73
CA PHE A 18 5.49 -4.79 5.22
C PHE A 18 4.93 -5.66 6.34
N GLY A 19 5.60 -6.77 6.69
CA GLY A 19 5.15 -7.75 7.68
C GLY A 19 4.52 -8.97 7.02
N GLY A 20 4.22 -10.00 7.83
CA GLY A 20 3.67 -11.27 7.37
C GLY A 20 4.47 -11.88 6.22
N ASP A 21 3.77 -12.33 5.18
CA ASP A 21 4.37 -12.87 3.96
C ASP A 21 4.88 -11.78 3.00
N GLN A 22 4.57 -10.51 3.28
CA GLN A 22 5.00 -9.32 2.51
C GLN A 22 6.32 -8.73 3.03
N GLY A 23 7.17 -9.59 3.60
CA GLY A 23 8.51 -9.26 4.08
C GLY A 23 8.61 -9.24 5.59
N ARG A 24 9.47 -10.11 6.13
CA ARG A 24 9.70 -10.26 7.56
C ARG A 24 10.36 -9.02 8.14
N LEU A 25 9.73 -8.42 9.16
CA LEU A 25 10.30 -7.30 9.90
C LEU A 25 11.54 -7.75 10.68
N LYS A 26 12.61 -6.96 10.62
CA LYS A 26 13.83 -7.19 11.41
C LYS A 26 13.67 -6.77 12.88
N PHE A 27 12.80 -5.80 13.11
CA PHE A 27 12.47 -5.25 14.41
C PHE A 27 10.96 -5.28 14.57
N ALA A 28 10.48 -5.61 15.77
CA ALA A 28 9.05 -5.57 16.04
C ALA A 28 8.53 -4.12 15.95
N PRO A 29 7.26 -3.91 15.54
CA PRO A 29 6.62 -2.62 15.67
C PRO A 29 6.68 -2.12 17.13
N PRO A 30 6.91 -0.82 17.35
CA PRO A 30 6.76 -0.22 18.67
C PRO A 30 5.34 -0.39 19.22
N GLU A 31 5.17 -0.17 20.53
CA GLU A 31 3.84 -0.14 21.15
C GLU A 31 2.92 0.86 20.44
N GLY A 32 1.65 0.47 20.24
CA GLY A 32 0.66 1.26 19.51
C GLY A 32 0.80 1.27 17.99
N HIS A 33 1.72 0.48 17.41
CA HIS A 33 1.92 0.38 15.96
C HIS A 33 1.74 -1.06 15.48
N SER A 34 1.25 -1.22 14.25
CA SER A 34 1.13 -2.52 13.58
C SER A 34 1.95 -2.56 12.29
N PRO A 35 2.31 -3.77 11.80
CA PRO A 35 2.85 -3.91 10.46
C PRO A 35 1.82 -3.49 9.41
N LEU A 36 2.29 -2.93 8.28
CA LEU A 36 1.40 -2.42 7.22
C LEU A 36 0.50 -3.52 6.61
N VAL A 37 0.97 -4.77 6.59
CA VAL A 37 0.20 -5.90 6.05
C VAL A 37 -1.17 -6.09 6.74
N GLU A 38 -1.31 -5.65 7.99
CA GLU A 38 -2.59 -5.76 8.72
C GLU A 38 -3.67 -4.79 8.22
N CYS A 39 -3.31 -3.79 7.42
CA CYS A 39 -4.27 -2.90 6.78
C CYS A 39 -4.87 -3.48 5.49
N LEU A 40 -4.39 -4.63 5.00
CA LEU A 40 -4.92 -5.24 3.78
C LEU A 40 -6.32 -5.78 4.00
N GLN A 41 -7.24 -5.44 3.09
CA GLN A 41 -8.56 -6.05 3.07
C GLN A 41 -8.47 -7.53 2.62
N PRO A 42 -9.46 -8.38 2.98
CA PRO A 42 -9.40 -9.83 2.71
C PRO A 42 -9.13 -10.23 1.26
N THR A 43 -9.56 -9.42 0.30
CA THR A 43 -9.38 -9.66 -1.15
C THR A 43 -8.39 -8.72 -1.82
N GLN A 44 -7.72 -7.86 -1.04
CA GLN A 44 -6.81 -6.87 -1.58
C GLN A 44 -5.43 -7.50 -1.83
N VAL A 45 -4.97 -7.40 -3.07
CA VAL A 45 -3.59 -7.74 -3.43
C VAL A 45 -2.72 -6.49 -3.22
N LEU A 46 -1.63 -6.64 -2.49
CA LEU A 46 -0.66 -5.57 -2.29
C LEU A 46 0.10 -5.29 -3.59
N SER A 47 0.04 -4.06 -4.08
CA SER A 47 0.81 -3.59 -5.23
C SER A 47 1.58 -2.31 -4.89
N ILE A 48 2.65 -2.06 -5.64
CA ILE A 48 3.39 -0.80 -5.61
C ILE A 48 3.01 -0.04 -6.87
N GLU A 49 2.39 1.12 -6.68
CA GLU A 49 1.94 1.96 -7.78
C GLU A 49 2.88 3.17 -7.96
N PRO A 50 3.21 3.55 -9.20
CA PRO A 50 3.92 4.78 -9.46
C PRO A 50 3.05 5.99 -9.06
N CYS A 51 3.64 6.97 -8.36
CA CYS A 51 2.93 8.21 -8.01
C CYS A 51 2.50 9.00 -9.26
N PHE A 52 3.28 8.91 -10.34
CA PHE A 52 2.97 9.51 -11.63
C PHE A 52 3.27 8.52 -12.75
N PHE A 53 2.30 8.32 -13.64
CA PHE A 53 2.42 7.43 -14.78
C PHE A 53 1.78 8.07 -16.01
N PHE A 54 2.59 8.31 -17.04
CA PHE A 54 2.12 8.94 -18.29
C PHE A 54 1.69 7.92 -19.35
N GLY A 55 1.82 6.62 -19.08
CA GLY A 55 1.61 5.57 -20.06
C GLY A 55 2.90 5.05 -20.68
N ASP A 56 2.76 4.21 -21.70
CA ASP A 56 3.89 3.68 -22.46
C ASP A 56 4.27 4.66 -23.58
N LEU A 57 5.14 5.60 -23.22
CA LEU A 57 5.63 6.64 -24.12
C LEU A 57 6.38 6.06 -25.33
N SER A 58 7.01 4.89 -25.19
CA SER A 58 7.74 4.23 -26.27
C SER A 58 6.81 3.76 -27.39
N LYS A 59 5.54 3.46 -27.06
CA LYS A 59 4.48 3.06 -27.99
C LYS A 59 3.51 4.19 -28.32
N GLY A 60 3.74 5.40 -27.80
CA GLY A 60 2.82 6.54 -27.94
C GLY A 60 1.48 6.35 -27.23
N VAL A 61 1.40 5.45 -26.24
CA VAL A 61 0.17 5.20 -25.47
C VAL A 61 0.20 6.05 -24.22
N LEU A 62 -0.78 6.96 -24.09
CA LEU A 62 -0.92 7.81 -22.91
C LEU A 62 -1.92 7.21 -21.91
N ALA A 63 -1.56 7.25 -20.63
CA ALA A 63 -2.48 6.90 -19.56
C ALA A 63 -3.45 8.06 -19.29
N GLY A 64 -4.72 7.72 -19.03
CA GLY A 64 -5.68 8.69 -18.52
C GLY A 64 -5.35 9.12 -17.07
N PRO A 65 -6.11 10.08 -16.51
CA PRO A 65 -5.96 10.48 -15.12
C PRO A 65 -6.06 9.27 -14.18
N LEU A 66 -5.13 9.19 -13.23
CA LEU A 66 -5.19 8.17 -12.18
C LEU A 66 -6.46 8.38 -11.35
N LYS A 67 -7.21 7.29 -11.14
CA LYS A 67 -8.38 7.33 -10.26
C LYS A 67 -7.88 7.53 -8.83
N VAL A 68 -8.27 8.65 -8.22
CA VAL A 68 -8.08 8.84 -6.78
C VAL A 68 -8.96 7.80 -6.08
N GLN A 69 -8.34 6.94 -5.29
CA GLN A 69 -9.07 5.99 -4.46
C GLN A 69 -9.66 6.75 -3.27
N ASP A 70 -10.86 6.35 -2.84
CA ASP A 70 -11.47 6.93 -1.66
C ASP A 70 -10.65 6.54 -0.41
N ASP A 71 -10.31 7.53 0.42
CA ASP A 71 -9.52 7.37 1.65
C ASP A 71 -10.34 6.75 2.79
N VAL A 72 -11.19 5.77 2.51
CA VAL A 72 -12.04 5.13 3.52
C VAL A 72 -11.28 3.96 4.12
N ALA A 73 -10.78 4.15 5.35
CA ALA A 73 -10.29 3.05 6.16
C ALA A 73 -11.44 2.05 6.38
N PHE A 74 -11.18 0.76 6.17
CA PHE A 74 -12.13 -0.28 6.55
C PHE A 74 -12.21 -0.34 8.08
N VAL A 75 -13.30 0.18 8.63
CA VAL A 75 -13.62 0.04 10.06
C VAL A 75 -14.70 -1.03 10.16
N PRO A 76 -14.37 -2.28 10.55
CA PRO A 76 -15.40 -3.29 10.75
C PRO A 76 -16.34 -2.83 11.85
N GLN A 77 -17.64 -2.99 11.66
CA GLN A 77 -18.63 -2.79 12.72
C GLN A 77 -18.78 -4.12 13.48
N PRO A 78 -18.35 -4.20 14.75
CA PRO A 78 -18.59 -5.39 15.56
C PRO A 78 -20.10 -5.62 15.68
N GLN A 79 -20.55 -6.84 15.40
CA GLN A 79 -21.92 -7.24 15.71
C GLN A 79 -22.00 -7.63 17.18
N ASP A 80 -22.87 -6.98 17.93
CA ASP A 80 -23.16 -7.36 19.30
C ASP A 80 -24.03 -8.61 19.32
N THR A 81 -23.55 -9.67 19.98
CA THR A 81 -24.26 -10.94 20.14
C THR A 81 -24.81 -11.12 21.55
N SER A 82 -24.82 -10.07 22.38
CA SER A 82 -25.43 -10.13 23.70
C SER A 82 -26.95 -10.26 23.58
N SER A 83 -27.46 -11.47 23.84
CA SER A 83 -28.87 -11.81 24.00
C SER A 83 -29.04 -12.68 25.24
#